data_AF-A0A7S4E1U5-F1
#
_entry.id   AF-A0A7S4E1U5-F1
#
_cell.length_a   1.000
_cell.length_b   1.000
_cell.length_c   1.000
_cell.angle_alpha   90.00
_cell.angle_beta   90.00
_cell.angle_gamma   90.00
#
_symmetry.space_group_name_H-M   'P 1'
#
loop_
_entity.id
_entity.type
_entity.pdbx_description
1 polymer ?
#
loop_
_entity_poly.entity_id
_entity_poly.type
_entity_poly.pdbx_seq_one_letter_code
_entity_poly.pdbx_strand_id
1 'polypeptide(L)'
;LVQLNDHKTSDKDGEGSGSEMIAFKTACRIVISKVMTILKYSVEIRRQSNLEVYDKTNIEHLLISLATAFIHIPDIHVTHLRRLAVFHASEEHYAEAGHCYLTMAQVYSSLIEGKTRNHDTLAEETHGSTEAGKGTLSKDLHPLRLQVCRFLKLACEMLDHARLYEKCNHTYMKLIPMLNLNRNWRELSLAHKHLHEVFEALATSEEKNNEGRLLGCYYRIGFYGPMFGGRDGREW
;
A
#
# COMPACT_ATOMS: atom_id res chain seq x y z
N LEU A 1 -33.62 -15.65 1.53
CA LEU A 1 -34.54 -15.58 0.38
C LEU A 1 -33.84 -14.94 -0.82
N VAL A 2 -33.03 -15.71 -1.54
CA VAL A 2 -32.91 -15.65 -3.01
C VAL A 2 -32.63 -17.10 -3.40
N GLN A 3 -33.69 -17.87 -3.65
CA GLN A 3 -33.58 -19.16 -4.30
C GLN A 3 -33.28 -18.88 -5.78
N LEU A 4 -32.07 -19.21 -6.23
CA LEU A 4 -31.78 -19.27 -7.65
C LEU A 4 -32.41 -20.55 -8.19
N ASN A 5 -33.54 -20.40 -8.88
CA ASN A 5 -34.25 -21.47 -9.56
C ASN A 5 -33.35 -22.14 -10.60
N ASP A 6 -33.22 -23.46 -10.50
CA ASP A 6 -32.70 -24.32 -11.55
C ASP A 6 -33.71 -24.41 -12.70
N HIS A 7 -33.59 -23.51 -13.69
CA HIS A 7 -34.18 -23.76 -15.00
C HIS A 7 -33.29 -24.74 -15.78
N LYS A 8 -33.71 -26.01 -15.81
CA LYS A 8 -33.24 -26.99 -16.78
C LYS A 8 -33.73 -26.58 -18.18
N THR A 9 -32.86 -25.94 -18.96
CA THR A 9 -32.98 -25.96 -20.42
C THR A 9 -32.13 -27.10 -20.94
N SER A 10 -32.82 -28.08 -21.53
CA SER A 10 -32.23 -29.10 -22.38
C SER A 10 -31.59 -28.43 -23.57
N ASP A 11 -30.26 -28.43 -23.65
CA ASP A 11 -29.56 -28.36 -24.93
C ASP A 11 -28.32 -29.26 -24.86
N LYS A 12 -28.35 -30.30 -25.70
CA LYS A 12 -27.17 -30.99 -26.17
C LYS A 12 -26.50 -30.01 -27.12
N ASP A 13 -25.34 -29.46 -26.74
CA ASP A 13 -24.23 -29.07 -27.62
C ASP A 13 -23.16 -28.32 -26.81
N GLY A 14 -21.92 -28.80 -26.86
CA GLY A 14 -20.74 -28.05 -26.43
C GLY A 14 -20.21 -28.38 -25.02
N GLU A 15 -19.34 -29.39 -24.93
CA GLU A 15 -18.51 -29.68 -23.73
C GLU A 15 -17.62 -28.49 -23.29
N GLY A 16 -17.49 -27.42 -24.10
CA GLY A 16 -16.82 -26.17 -23.74
C GLY A 16 -17.66 -25.19 -22.89
N SER A 17 -18.99 -25.21 -22.99
CA SER A 17 -19.87 -24.20 -22.34
C SER A 17 -20.02 -24.42 -20.82
N GLY A 18 -19.96 -25.67 -20.37
CA GLY A 18 -20.06 -26.02 -18.95
C GLY A 18 -18.86 -25.55 -18.12
N SER A 19 -17.66 -25.58 -18.70
CA SER A 19 -16.41 -25.16 -18.03
C SER A 19 -16.38 -23.64 -17.80
N GLU A 20 -16.77 -22.86 -18.81
CA GLU A 20 -16.87 -21.40 -18.70
C GLU A 20 -17.94 -20.97 -17.71
N MET A 21 -19.08 -21.66 -17.68
CA MET A 21 -20.15 -21.42 -16.71
C MET A 21 -19.72 -21.74 -15.26
N ILE A 22 -18.90 -22.78 -15.05
CA ILE A 22 -18.32 -23.11 -13.74
C ILE A 22 -17.28 -22.06 -13.32
N ALA A 23 -16.42 -21.63 -14.25
CA ALA A 23 -15.44 -20.57 -14.00
C ALA A 23 -16.12 -19.25 -13.61
N PHE A 24 -17.17 -18.86 -14.34
CA PHE A 24 -17.96 -17.67 -14.03
C PHE A 24 -18.62 -17.76 -12.65
N LYS A 25 -19.31 -18.88 -12.34
CA LYS A 25 -19.92 -19.10 -11.02
C LYS A 25 -18.89 -19.05 -9.89
N THR A 26 -17.68 -19.54 -10.13
CA THR A 26 -16.57 -19.50 -9.16
C THR A 26 -16.08 -18.06 -8.96
N ALA A 27 -15.88 -17.31 -10.04
CA ALA A 27 -15.52 -15.89 -9.98
C ALA A 27 -16.57 -15.08 -9.21
N CYS A 28 -17.87 -15.29 -9.47
CA CYS A 28 -18.95 -14.64 -8.73
C CYS A 28 -18.89 -14.96 -7.22
N ARG A 29 -18.66 -16.23 -6.84
CA ARG A 29 -18.52 -16.61 -5.43
C ARG A 29 -17.32 -15.93 -4.76
N ILE A 30 -16.19 -15.82 -5.45
CA ILE A 30 -14.99 -15.13 -4.95
C ILE A 30 -15.29 -13.65 -4.73
N VAL A 31 -15.91 -12.99 -5.72
CA VAL A 31 -16.27 -11.57 -5.63
C VAL A 31 -17.24 -11.33 -4.48
N ILE A 32 -18.31 -12.12 -4.37
CA ILE A 32 -19.28 -12.02 -3.28
C ILE A 32 -18.60 -12.21 -1.92
N SER A 33 -17.72 -13.21 -1.79
CA SER A 33 -16.98 -13.46 -0.55
C SER A 33 -16.08 -12.28 -0.17
N LYS A 34 -15.35 -11.71 -1.14
CA LYS A 34 -14.52 -10.52 -0.94
C LYS A 34 -15.35 -9.29 -0.54
N VAL A 35 -16.45 -9.02 -1.24
CA VAL A 35 -17.36 -7.91 -0.92
C VAL A 35 -17.95 -8.07 0.48
N MET A 36 -18.42 -9.26 0.84
CA MET A 36 -18.93 -9.53 2.18
C MET A 36 -17.86 -9.34 3.25
N THR A 37 -16.62 -9.71 2.97
CA THR A 37 -15.48 -9.52 3.88
C THR A 37 -15.14 -8.04 4.07
N ILE A 38 -15.10 -7.27 2.98
CA ILE A 38 -14.91 -5.81 3.00
C ILE A 38 -16.03 -5.11 3.78
N LEU A 39 -17.28 -5.53 3.58
CA LEU A 39 -18.43 -5.00 4.31
C LEU A 39 -18.33 -5.29 5.80
N LYS A 40 -17.96 -6.52 6.17
CA LYS A 40 -17.69 -6.90 7.57
C LYS A 40 -16.63 -5.99 8.20
N TYR A 41 -15.50 -5.77 7.52
CA TYR A 41 -14.46 -4.86 8.03
C TYR A 41 -14.94 -3.43 8.16
N SER A 42 -15.66 -2.91 7.16
CA SER A 42 -16.16 -1.53 7.16
C SER A 42 -17.18 -1.28 8.26
N VAL A 43 -18.09 -2.23 8.49
CA VAL A 43 -19.08 -2.17 9.58
C VAL A 43 -18.37 -2.23 10.93
N GLU A 44 -17.40 -3.11 11.08
CA GLU A 44 -16.68 -3.28 12.34
C GLU A 44 -15.84 -2.06 12.70
N ILE A 45 -15.15 -1.45 11.73
CA ILE A 45 -14.43 -0.18 11.92
C ILE A 45 -15.40 0.92 12.39
N ARG A 46 -16.58 1.02 11.77
CA ARG A 46 -17.59 2.01 12.15
C ARG A 46 -18.17 1.75 13.54
N ARG A 47 -18.35 0.47 13.90
CA ARG A 47 -18.81 0.08 15.24
C ARG A 47 -17.79 0.50 16.29
N GLN A 48 -16.50 0.27 16.02
CA GLN A 48 -15.42 0.62 16.94
C GLN A 48 -15.21 2.13 17.07
N SER A 49 -15.38 2.91 16.00
CA SER A 49 -15.33 4.37 16.09
C SER A 49 -16.44 5.01 16.93
N ASN A 50 -17.53 4.27 17.20
CA ASN A 50 -18.64 4.74 18.02
C ASN A 50 -18.50 4.33 19.50
N LEU A 51 -17.47 3.57 19.85
CA LEU A 51 -17.19 3.18 21.25
C LEU A 51 -16.26 4.20 21.90
N GLU A 52 -16.52 4.53 23.17
CA GLU A 52 -15.61 5.38 23.97
C GLU A 52 -14.27 4.68 24.25
N VAL A 53 -14.30 3.35 24.39
CA VAL A 53 -13.12 2.50 24.55
C VAL A 53 -13.13 1.45 23.45
N TYR A 54 -12.13 1.49 22.56
CA TYR A 54 -11.98 0.52 21.49
C TYR A 54 -10.58 -0.09 21.50
N ASP A 55 -10.48 -1.32 20.98
CA ASP A 55 -9.22 -2.01 20.79
C ASP A 55 -8.49 -1.44 19.56
N LYS A 56 -7.44 -0.67 19.81
CA LYS A 56 -6.61 -0.01 18.78
C LYS A 56 -5.95 -1.01 17.85
N THR A 57 -5.44 -2.13 18.37
CA THR A 57 -4.78 -3.18 17.58
C THR A 57 -5.78 -3.86 16.64
N ASN A 58 -7.03 -4.01 17.08
CA ASN A 58 -8.08 -4.53 16.21
C ASN A 58 -8.45 -3.55 15.09
N ILE A 59 -8.55 -2.24 15.37
CA ILE A 59 -8.75 -1.22 14.32
C ILE A 59 -7.61 -1.27 13.30
N GLU A 60 -6.37 -1.31 13.76
CA GLU A 60 -5.18 -1.37 12.91
C GLU A 60 -5.26 -2.55 11.94
N HIS A 61 -5.52 -3.76 12.47
CA HIS A 61 -5.69 -4.96 11.67
C HIS A 61 -6.83 -4.84 10.65
N LEU A 62 -7.97 -4.25 11.04
CA LEU A 62 -9.10 -4.04 10.13
C LEU A 62 -8.77 -3.04 9.02
N LEU A 63 -8.05 -1.96 9.32
CA LEU A 63 -7.62 -0.96 8.34
C LEU A 63 -6.61 -1.55 7.35
N ILE A 64 -5.65 -2.34 7.82
CA ILE A 64 -4.70 -3.09 6.97
C ILE A 64 -5.46 -4.07 6.07
N SER A 65 -6.38 -4.85 6.65
CA SER A 65 -7.20 -5.82 5.92
C SER A 65 -8.08 -5.15 4.85
N LEU A 66 -8.59 -3.95 5.14
CA LEU A 66 -9.37 -3.16 4.21
C LEU A 66 -8.49 -2.61 3.07
N ALA A 67 -7.33 -2.03 3.40
CA ALA A 67 -6.40 -1.51 2.40
C ALA A 67 -5.91 -2.62 1.45
N THR A 68 -5.54 -3.78 1.99
CA THR A 68 -5.09 -4.95 1.21
C THR A 68 -6.18 -5.50 0.29
N ALA A 69 -7.45 -5.49 0.73
CA ALA A 69 -8.57 -5.93 -0.11
C ALA A 69 -8.69 -5.12 -1.40
N PHE A 70 -8.29 -3.84 -1.41
CA PHE A 70 -8.42 -2.94 -2.55
C PHE A 70 -7.15 -2.78 -3.39
N ILE A 71 -6.09 -3.56 -3.20
CA ILE A 71 -4.82 -3.45 -3.96
C ILE A 71 -5.03 -3.41 -5.49
N HIS A 72 -6.08 -4.07 -5.99
CA HIS A 72 -6.43 -4.14 -7.40
C HIS A 72 -7.11 -2.87 -7.96
N ILE A 73 -7.53 -1.93 -7.11
CA ILE A 73 -8.16 -0.65 -7.49
C ILE A 73 -7.31 0.49 -6.89
N PRO A 74 -6.36 1.08 -7.66
CA PRO A 74 -5.35 2.01 -7.14
C PRO A 74 -5.91 3.19 -6.32
N ASP A 75 -6.94 3.87 -6.80
CA ASP A 75 -7.46 5.08 -6.12
C ASP A 75 -8.15 4.76 -4.79
N ILE A 76 -8.89 3.65 -4.74
CA ILE A 76 -9.53 3.17 -3.51
C ILE A 76 -8.46 2.69 -2.53
N HIS A 77 -7.46 1.96 -3.02
CA HIS A 77 -6.33 1.51 -2.21
C HIS A 77 -5.57 2.68 -1.58
N VAL A 78 -5.24 3.72 -2.36
CA VAL A 78 -4.56 4.94 -1.86
C VAL A 78 -5.43 5.65 -0.81
N THR A 79 -6.75 5.69 -0.99
CA THR A 79 -7.67 6.28 0.00
C THR A 79 -7.62 5.53 1.33
N HIS A 80 -7.60 4.20 1.31
CA HIS A 80 -7.50 3.38 2.53
C HIS A 80 -6.10 3.44 3.15
N LEU A 81 -5.04 3.44 2.35
CA LEU A 81 -3.67 3.64 2.84
C LEU A 81 -3.50 5.00 3.51
N ARG A 82 -4.12 6.06 2.97
CA ARG A 82 -4.10 7.38 3.62
C ARG A 82 -4.78 7.34 4.98
N ARG A 83 -5.94 6.69 5.08
CA ARG A 83 -6.63 6.50 6.36
C ARG A 83 -5.77 5.73 7.36
N LEU A 84 -5.11 4.66 6.91
CA LEU A 84 -4.19 3.87 7.72
C LEU A 84 -2.96 4.68 8.16
N ALA A 85 -2.37 5.49 7.29
CA ALA A 85 -1.23 6.35 7.62
C ALA A 85 -1.59 7.38 8.70
N VAL A 86 -2.77 7.99 8.61
CA VAL A 86 -3.28 8.92 9.64
C VAL A 86 -3.48 8.21 10.97
N PHE A 87 -4.01 6.98 10.95
CA PHE A 87 -4.17 6.17 12.16
C PHE A 87 -2.81 5.83 12.79
N HIS A 88 -1.83 5.36 12.02
CA HIS A 88 -0.48 5.08 12.54
C HIS A 88 0.18 6.35 13.10
N ALA A 89 0.05 7.49 12.43
CA ALA A 89 0.59 8.75 12.93
C ALA A 89 -0.07 9.19 14.25
N SER A 90 -1.39 8.96 14.41
CA SER A 90 -2.09 9.26 15.68
C SER A 90 -1.70 8.35 16.84
N GLU A 91 -1.18 7.17 16.54
CA GLU A 91 -0.67 6.19 17.52
C GLU A 91 0.86 6.23 17.65
N GLU A 92 1.52 7.25 17.09
CA GLU A 92 2.99 7.42 17.11
C GLU A 92 3.77 6.26 16.45
N HIS A 93 3.10 5.44 15.63
CA HIS A 93 3.71 4.39 14.80
C HIS A 93 4.28 5.00 13.50
N TYR A 94 5.23 5.92 13.64
CA TYR A 94 5.74 6.74 12.52
C TYR A 94 6.39 5.91 11.40
N ALA A 95 7.04 4.79 11.73
CA ALA A 95 7.64 3.89 10.73
C ALA A 95 6.58 3.34 9.75
N GLU A 96 5.45 2.86 10.30
CA GLU A 96 4.33 2.31 9.53
C GLU A 96 3.59 3.41 8.75
N ALA A 97 3.42 4.59 9.35
CA ALA A 97 2.88 5.76 8.65
C ALA A 97 3.73 6.15 7.43
N GLY A 98 5.06 6.21 7.61
CA GLY A 98 6.02 6.45 6.52
C GLY A 98 5.95 5.37 5.43
N HIS A 99 5.83 4.10 5.82
CA HIS A 99 5.68 2.99 4.89
C HIS A 99 4.39 3.09 4.05
N CYS A 100 3.27 3.50 4.67
CA CYS A 100 2.02 3.73 3.96
C CYS A 100 2.16 4.81 2.87
N TYR A 101 2.83 5.93 3.17
CA TYR A 101 3.10 6.99 2.19
C TYR A 101 4.03 6.54 1.06
N LEU A 102 5.08 5.76 1.37
CA LEU A 102 5.92 5.15 0.34
C LEU A 102 5.11 4.23 -0.58
N THR A 103 4.20 3.44 -0.02
CA THR A 103 3.34 2.54 -0.78
C THR A 103 2.39 3.31 -1.68
N MET A 104 1.76 4.38 -1.19
CA MET A 104 0.93 5.27 -2.02
C MET A 104 1.72 5.88 -3.18
N ALA A 105 2.94 6.35 -2.91
CA ALA A 105 3.84 6.86 -3.95
C ALA A 105 4.18 5.80 -5.00
N GLN A 106 4.41 4.55 -4.57
CA GLN A 106 4.72 3.44 -5.47
C GLN A 106 3.52 3.05 -6.36
N VAL A 107 2.32 2.99 -5.79
CA VAL A 107 1.08 2.69 -6.54
C VAL A 107 0.91 3.69 -7.69
N TYR A 108 1.03 4.97 -7.39
CA TYR A 108 0.92 6.01 -8.41
C TYR A 108 2.11 6.09 -9.37
N SER A 109 3.33 5.80 -8.93
CA SER A 109 4.48 5.67 -9.84
C SER A 109 4.26 4.54 -10.85
N SER A 110 3.74 3.40 -10.40
CA SER A 110 3.45 2.27 -11.29
C SER A 110 2.37 2.59 -12.32
N LEU A 111 1.36 3.41 -11.94
CA LEU A 111 0.33 3.87 -12.85
C LEU A 111 0.88 4.85 -13.90
N ILE A 112 1.82 5.74 -13.51
CA ILE A 112 2.50 6.67 -14.44
C ILE A 112 3.37 5.92 -15.44
N GLU A 113 4.06 4.86 -14.99
CA GLU A 113 4.92 4.03 -15.84
C GLU A 113 4.13 3.07 -16.76
N GLY A 114 2.80 3.04 -16.67
CA GLY A 114 1.97 2.06 -17.38
C GLY A 114 2.16 0.62 -16.88
N LYS A 115 2.90 0.43 -15.77
CA LYS A 115 3.07 -0.85 -15.08
C LYS A 115 1.90 -1.08 -14.13
N THR A 116 0.68 -1.07 -14.64
CA THR A 116 -0.42 -1.71 -13.90
C THR A 116 -0.13 -3.21 -13.95
N ARG A 117 0.21 -3.79 -12.79
CA ARG A 117 0.43 -5.24 -12.64
C ARG A 117 -0.83 -5.96 -13.13
N ASN A 118 -0.77 -6.52 -14.34
CA ASN A 118 -1.68 -7.57 -14.76
C ASN A 118 -1.35 -8.78 -13.87
N HIS A 119 -1.98 -8.86 -12.70
CA HIS A 119 -1.89 -10.02 -11.85
C HIS A 119 -2.85 -11.10 -12.36
N ASP A 120 -2.64 -11.51 -13.61
CA ASP A 120 -3.15 -12.71 -14.26
C ASP A 120 -2.47 -12.81 -15.64
N THR A 121 -1.21 -13.24 -15.65
CA THR A 121 -0.60 -14.03 -16.72
C THR A 121 0.83 -14.37 -16.32
N LEU A 122 1.08 -15.66 -16.12
CA LEU A 122 2.38 -16.29 -16.31
C LEU A 122 2.85 -15.99 -17.74
N ALA A 123 3.96 -15.28 -17.91
CA ALA A 123 4.99 -15.54 -18.93
C ALA A 123 5.96 -14.35 -19.09
N GLU A 124 7.24 -14.71 -19.03
CA GLU A 124 8.39 -14.11 -19.70
C GLU A 124 8.84 -12.68 -19.35
N GLU A 125 9.95 -12.66 -18.61
CA GLU A 125 11.00 -11.66 -18.74
C GLU A 125 11.25 -11.34 -20.22
N THR A 126 11.00 -10.10 -20.62
CA THR A 126 11.51 -9.57 -21.89
C THR A 126 12.39 -8.37 -21.60
N HIS A 127 13.70 -8.61 -21.61
CA HIS A 127 14.68 -7.59 -21.93
C HIS A 127 14.42 -7.12 -23.37
N GLY A 128 14.13 -5.84 -23.54
CA GLY A 128 13.94 -5.23 -24.86
C GLY A 128 13.92 -3.71 -24.75
N SER A 129 15.09 -3.10 -24.91
CA SER A 129 15.24 -1.67 -25.17
C SER A 129 14.36 -1.26 -26.35
N THR A 130 13.55 -0.22 -26.20
CA THR A 130 13.01 0.51 -27.35
C THR A 130 12.97 2.01 -27.02
N GLU A 131 14.03 2.64 -27.49
CA GLU A 131 14.07 3.94 -28.15
C GLU A 131 13.70 5.23 -27.41
N ALA A 132 14.72 6.09 -27.41
CA ALA A 132 14.68 7.50 -27.17
C ALA A 132 13.63 8.22 -28.03
N GLY A 133 12.46 8.49 -27.43
CA GLY A 133 11.55 9.54 -27.88
C GLY A 133 11.95 10.90 -27.32
N LYS A 134 12.92 11.58 -27.95
CA LYS A 134 13.00 13.04 -27.85
C LYS A 134 11.79 13.63 -28.56
N GLY A 135 10.85 14.21 -27.81
CA GLY A 135 9.73 14.91 -28.42
C GLY A 135 8.75 15.45 -27.39
N THR A 136 9.01 16.67 -26.93
CA THR A 136 8.15 17.48 -26.05
C THR A 136 8.19 17.02 -24.57
N LEU A 137 9.04 17.68 -23.77
CA LEU A 137 8.72 17.85 -22.35
C LEU A 137 7.31 18.46 -22.31
N SER A 138 6.29 17.63 -22.06
CA SER A 138 4.97 18.14 -21.74
C SER A 138 5.16 19.03 -20.52
N LYS A 139 5.04 20.34 -20.74
CA LYS A 139 5.29 21.41 -19.78
C LYS A 139 4.34 21.36 -18.58
N ASP A 140 3.39 20.45 -18.58
CA ASP A 140 2.48 20.17 -17.48
C ASP A 140 2.90 18.87 -16.80
N LEU A 141 3.39 19.00 -15.58
CA LEU A 141 3.65 17.86 -14.71
C LEU A 141 2.35 17.08 -14.53
N HIS A 142 2.32 15.82 -14.96
CA HIS A 142 1.16 14.95 -14.78
C HIS A 142 0.65 15.08 -13.34
N PRO A 143 -0.65 15.32 -13.10
CA PRO A 143 -1.18 15.64 -11.76
C PRO A 143 -0.82 14.57 -10.72
N LEU A 144 -0.71 13.32 -11.16
CA LEU A 144 -0.29 12.19 -10.34
C LEU A 144 1.18 12.27 -9.89
N ARG A 145 2.09 12.83 -10.69
CA ARG A 145 3.50 13.06 -10.30
C ARG A 145 3.61 14.05 -9.15
N LEU A 146 2.73 15.07 -9.13
CA LEU A 146 2.66 15.99 -7.99
C LEU A 146 2.20 15.28 -6.72
N GLN A 147 1.23 14.36 -6.83
CA GLN A 147 0.78 13.54 -5.69
C GLN A 147 1.90 12.62 -5.18
N VAL A 148 2.65 11.96 -6.09
CA VAL A 148 3.82 11.15 -5.72
C VAL A 148 4.84 12.00 -4.96
N CYS A 149 5.17 13.21 -5.44
CA CYS A 149 6.08 14.12 -4.73
C CYS A 149 5.57 14.45 -3.32
N ARG A 150 4.27 14.70 -3.16
CA ARG A 150 3.65 14.98 -1.85
C ARG A 150 3.76 13.77 -0.91
N PHE A 151 3.45 12.58 -1.39
CA PHE A 151 3.58 11.37 -0.58
C PHE A 151 5.01 11.07 -0.17
N LEU A 152 5.99 11.26 -1.06
CA LEU A 152 7.40 11.07 -0.71
C LEU A 152 7.89 12.09 0.34
N LYS A 153 7.41 13.34 0.29
CA LYS A 153 7.71 14.34 1.34
C LYS A 153 7.14 13.92 2.70
N LEU A 154 5.86 13.56 2.74
CA LEU A 154 5.22 13.05 3.97
C LEU A 154 5.92 11.79 4.48
N ALA A 155 6.37 10.90 3.59
CA ALA A 155 7.15 9.73 3.97
C ALA A 155 8.48 10.14 4.61
N CYS A 156 9.23 11.09 4.05
CA CYS A 156 10.46 11.60 4.65
C CYS A 156 10.24 12.17 6.06
N GLU A 157 9.17 12.95 6.25
CA GLU A 157 8.82 13.51 7.56
C GLU A 157 8.54 12.40 8.59
N MET A 158 7.72 11.40 8.23
CA MET A 158 7.41 10.29 9.14
C MET A 158 8.62 9.39 9.42
N LEU A 159 9.45 9.13 8.40
CA LEU A 159 10.66 8.32 8.56
C LEU A 159 11.71 8.99 9.45
N ASP A 160 11.81 10.32 9.39
CA ASP A 160 12.67 11.10 10.27
C ASP A 160 12.19 11.03 11.73
N HIS A 161 10.88 11.19 11.96
CA HIS A 161 10.28 10.98 13.29
C HIS A 161 10.51 9.55 13.82
N ALA A 162 10.49 8.56 12.94
CA ALA A 162 10.80 7.17 13.25
C ALA A 162 12.30 6.89 13.44
N ARG A 163 13.19 7.87 13.24
CA ARG A 163 14.66 7.74 13.25
C ARG A 163 15.20 6.71 12.24
N LEU A 164 14.47 6.48 11.15
CA LEU A 164 14.84 5.59 10.04
C LEU A 164 15.59 6.37 8.94
N TYR A 165 16.74 6.95 9.31
CA TYR A 165 17.50 7.87 8.48
C TYR A 165 17.99 7.25 7.16
N GLU A 166 18.38 5.97 7.17
CA GLU A 166 18.81 5.24 5.97
C GLU A 166 17.66 5.15 4.96
N LYS A 167 16.44 4.84 5.44
CA LYS A 167 15.25 4.78 4.59
C LYS A 167 14.85 6.17 4.11
N CYS A 168 15.01 7.19 4.95
CA CYS A 168 14.78 8.58 4.60
C CYS A 168 15.71 9.01 3.45
N ASN A 169 17.01 8.70 3.51
CA ASN A 169 17.97 8.95 2.43
C ASN A 169 17.55 8.29 1.11
N HIS A 170 17.21 7.00 1.13
CA HIS A 170 16.71 6.28 -0.06
C HIS A 170 15.45 6.93 -0.65
N THR A 171 14.61 7.55 0.18
CA THR A 171 13.41 8.27 -0.26
C THR A 171 13.79 9.60 -0.91
N TYR A 172 14.76 10.33 -0.36
CA TYR A 172 15.30 11.56 -0.96
C TYR A 172 15.94 11.34 -2.33
N MET A 173 16.63 10.21 -2.53
CA MET A 173 17.18 9.84 -3.84
C MET A 173 16.10 9.76 -4.94
N LYS A 174 14.86 9.44 -4.58
CA LYS A 174 13.71 9.42 -5.51
C LYS A 174 13.02 10.78 -5.63
N LEU A 175 12.95 11.53 -4.53
CA LEU A 175 12.27 12.83 -4.47
C LEU A 175 13.04 13.94 -5.20
N ILE A 176 14.36 14.02 -5.03
CA ILE A 176 15.21 15.10 -5.58
C ILE A 176 15.12 15.17 -7.12
N PRO A 177 15.21 14.07 -7.88
CA PRO A 177 15.04 14.12 -9.34
C PRO A 177 13.68 14.68 -9.77
N MET A 178 12.61 14.37 -9.03
CA MET A 178 11.28 14.89 -9.32
C MET A 178 11.16 16.39 -9.02
N LEU A 179 11.74 16.86 -7.90
CA LEU A 179 11.76 18.30 -7.59
C LEU A 179 12.56 19.11 -8.61
N ASN A 180 13.68 18.55 -9.10
CA ASN A 180 14.48 19.15 -10.18
C ASN A 180 13.67 19.30 -11.47
N LEU A 181 12.90 18.27 -11.84
CA LEU A 181 12.02 18.33 -13.02
C LEU A 181 10.97 19.44 -12.90
N ASN A 182 10.45 19.65 -11.68
CA ASN A 182 9.45 20.68 -11.39
C ASN A 182 10.04 22.10 -11.32
N ARG A 183 11.37 22.24 -11.32
CA ARG A 183 12.11 23.52 -11.18
C ARG A 183 11.70 24.35 -9.96
N ASN A 184 11.24 23.69 -8.89
CA ASN A 184 10.92 24.38 -7.64
C ASN A 184 12.17 24.45 -6.75
N TRP A 185 12.99 25.48 -6.98
CA TRP A 185 14.26 25.66 -6.29
C TRP A 185 14.11 25.87 -4.78
N ARG A 186 12.99 26.45 -4.33
CA ARG A 186 12.73 26.67 -2.90
C ARG A 186 12.49 25.35 -2.18
N GLU A 187 11.62 24.50 -2.74
CA GLU A 187 11.39 23.17 -2.17
C GLU A 187 12.62 22.27 -2.26
N LEU A 188 13.40 22.38 -3.35
CA LEU A 188 14.64 21.64 -3.50
C LEU A 188 15.68 22.05 -2.44
N SER A 189 15.81 23.35 -2.17
CA SER A 189 16.66 23.87 -1.09
C SER A 189 16.24 23.32 0.28
N LEU A 190 14.94 23.32 0.58
CA LEU A 190 14.42 22.74 1.83
C LEU A 190 14.67 21.23 1.91
N ALA A 191 14.49 20.49 0.81
CA ALA A 191 14.76 19.06 0.76
C ALA A 191 16.24 18.74 1.03
N HIS A 192 17.17 19.51 0.44
CA HIS A 192 18.60 19.34 0.72
C HIS A 192 18.98 19.73 2.14
N LYS A 193 18.33 20.77 2.70
CA LYS A 193 18.55 21.15 4.10
C LYS A 193 18.12 20.02 5.05
N HIS A 194 16.92 19.48 4.88
CA HIS A 194 16.46 18.37 5.71
C HIS A 194 17.31 17.10 5.51
N LEU A 195 17.74 16.81 4.28
CA LEU A 195 18.64 15.69 4.02
C LEU A 195 20.00 15.85 4.74
N HIS A 196 20.52 17.07 4.83
CA HIS A 196 21.71 17.37 5.62
C HIS A 196 21.48 17.10 7.11
N GLU A 197 20.37 17.55 7.68
CA GLU A 197 19.96 17.30 9.08
C GLU A 197 19.85 15.78 9.35
N VAL A 198 19.25 15.02 8.42
CA VAL A 198 19.16 13.54 8.48
C VAL A 198 20.54 12.88 8.48
N PHE A 199 21.48 13.37 7.67
CA PHE A 199 22.86 12.83 7.65
C PHE A 199 23.64 13.19 8.91
N GLU A 200 23.48 14.38 9.47
CA GLU A 200 24.07 14.72 10.77
C GLU A 200 23.54 13.83 11.89
N ALA A 201 22.22 13.57 11.89
CA ALA A 201 21.58 12.66 12.85
C ALA A 201 22.09 11.23 12.70
N LEU A 202 22.27 10.76 11.45
CA LEU A 202 22.84 9.45 11.16
C LEU A 202 24.30 9.35 11.63
N ALA A 203 25.15 10.31 11.29
CA ALA A 203 26.56 10.34 11.73
C ALA A 203 26.67 10.35 13.27
N THR A 204 25.89 11.19 13.94
CA THR A 204 25.84 11.24 15.42
C THR A 204 25.41 9.90 16.01
N SER A 205 24.47 9.20 15.35
CA SER A 205 24.03 7.88 15.81
C SER A 205 25.11 6.81 15.64
N GLU A 206 25.91 6.87 14.56
CA GLU A 206 27.03 5.96 14.33
C GLU A 206 28.18 6.20 15.32
N GLU A 207 28.54 7.45 15.59
CA GLU A 207 29.57 7.82 16.58
C GLU A 207 29.25 7.30 17.99
N LYS A 208 27.97 7.24 18.33
CA LYS A 208 27.47 6.72 19.61
C LYS A 208 27.20 5.22 19.56
N ASN A 209 27.70 4.46 18.58
CA ASN A 209 27.42 3.03 18.42
C ASN A 209 25.90 2.68 18.42
N ASN A 210 25.07 3.56 17.84
CA ASN A 210 23.61 3.48 17.87
C ASN A 210 22.98 3.54 19.27
N GLU A 211 23.71 3.98 20.30
CA GLU A 211 23.17 4.21 21.64
C GLU A 211 22.06 5.27 21.57
N GLY A 212 20.81 4.83 21.78
CA GLY A 212 19.61 5.68 21.73
C GLY A 212 18.73 5.49 20.49
N ARG A 213 19.11 4.63 19.53
CA ARG A 213 18.28 4.26 18.38
C ARG A 213 17.63 2.89 18.58
N LEU A 214 16.47 2.88 19.26
CA LEU A 214 15.67 1.67 19.47
C LEU A 214 14.64 1.53 18.35
N LEU A 215 14.93 0.67 17.36
CA LEU A 215 14.09 0.46 16.17
C LEU A 215 12.99 -0.59 16.35
N GLY A 216 12.85 -1.15 17.56
CA GLY A 216 11.84 -2.14 17.92
C GLY A 216 12.42 -3.48 18.37
N CYS A 217 11.55 -4.31 18.95
CA CYS A 217 11.83 -5.69 19.33
C CYS A 217 10.95 -6.61 18.51
N TYR A 218 11.52 -7.70 17.99
CA TYR A 218 10.82 -8.65 17.13
C TYR A 218 10.52 -9.93 17.90
N TYR A 219 9.27 -10.39 17.82
CA TYR A 219 8.79 -11.61 18.47
C TYR A 219 8.12 -12.48 17.44
N ARG A 220 8.35 -13.79 17.50
CA ARG A 220 7.60 -14.78 16.73
C ARG A 220 6.38 -15.22 17.54
N ILE A 221 5.18 -15.08 16.99
CA ILE A 221 3.92 -15.43 17.65
C ILE A 221 3.18 -16.46 16.80
N GLY A 222 2.92 -17.63 17.37
CA GLY A 222 2.16 -18.72 16.73
C GLY A 222 0.82 -18.98 17.41
N PHE A 223 -0.24 -19.13 16.62
CA PHE A 223 -1.57 -19.47 17.11
C PHE A 223 -1.89 -20.92 16.76
N TYR A 224 -2.07 -21.79 17.76
CA TYR A 224 -2.36 -23.21 17.55
C TYR A 224 -3.59 -23.63 18.35
N GLY A 225 -4.55 -24.27 17.67
CA GLY A 225 -5.79 -24.80 18.21
C GLY A 225 -7.02 -24.30 17.45
N PRO A 226 -8.05 -25.16 17.28
CA PRO A 226 -9.20 -24.87 16.43
C PRO A 226 -10.07 -23.68 16.91
N MET A 227 -9.93 -23.28 18.19
CA MET A 227 -10.62 -22.11 18.74
C MET A 227 -10.12 -20.78 18.16
N PHE A 228 -8.93 -20.74 17.57
CA PHE A 228 -8.40 -19.54 16.89
C PHE A 228 -8.97 -19.34 15.47
N GLY A 229 -9.85 -20.23 15.02
CA GLY A 229 -10.54 -20.11 13.74
C GLY A 229 -9.57 -19.93 12.58
N GLY A 230 -9.72 -18.85 11.80
CA GLY A 230 -8.88 -18.58 10.64
C GLY A 230 -7.40 -18.29 10.94
N ARG A 231 -7.02 -18.10 12.21
CA ARG A 231 -5.64 -17.87 12.66
C ARG A 231 -4.92 -19.15 13.10
N ASP A 232 -5.64 -20.27 13.23
CA ASP A 232 -5.05 -21.55 13.62
C ASP A 232 -3.97 -22.01 12.63
N GLY A 233 -2.82 -22.44 13.16
CA GLY A 233 -1.66 -22.91 12.41
C GLY A 233 -0.83 -21.81 11.75
N ARG A 234 -1.05 -20.53 12.10
CA ARG A 234 -0.30 -19.40 11.53
C ARG A 234 0.68 -18.80 12.52
N GLU A 235 1.80 -18.35 11.99
CA GLU A 235 2.87 -17.66 12.71
C GLU A 235 3.09 -16.26 12.09
N TRP A 236 3.42 -15.30 12.94
CA TRP A 236 3.75 -13.92 12.61
C TRP A 236 5.08 -13.51 13.25
#